data_AF-A0A2V7FHV5-F1
#
_entry.id   AF-A0A2V7FHV5-F1
#
_cell.length_a   1.000
_cell.length_b   1.000
_cell.length_c   1.000
_cell.angle_alpha   90.00
_cell.angle_beta   90.00
_cell.angle_gamma   90.00
#
_symmetry.space_group_name_H-M   'P 1'
#
loop_
_entity.id
_entity.type
_entity.pdbx_description
1 polymer ?
#
loop_
_entity_poly.entity_id
_entity_poly.type
_entity_poly.pdbx_seq_one_letter_code
_entity_poly.pdbx_strand_id
1 'polypeptide(L)'
;MSRFDVSHTRGGAMPTTSYAALITYSTFGRFDGGAFATSPTITVGGGSITFTALGSTSVDPGNISYGTFDSNAIGSGGMIPVGTTFDLQVNQTTPSVGSATASATLSGTITTTSSTVRLVFSTTTFTIGQRARRVTLTRGGQGRD
;
A
#
# COMPACT_ATOMS: atom_id res chain seq x y z
N MET A 1 44.86 47.94 28.63
CA MET A 1 44.36 47.97 27.24
C MET A 1 44.97 46.75 26.55
N SER A 2 44.28 45.74 26.02
CA SER A 2 42.87 45.54 25.67
C SER A 2 42.45 44.10 26.04
N ARG A 3 41.17 43.93 26.37
CA ARG A 3 40.50 42.65 26.67
C ARG A 3 39.83 42.16 25.38
N PHE A 4 39.88 40.85 25.11
CA PHE A 4 39.04 40.23 24.09
C PHE A 4 38.33 39.04 24.73
N ASP A 5 37.04 39.21 25.03
CA ASP A 5 36.12 38.12 25.38
C ASP A 5 35.51 37.57 24.10
N VAL A 6 35.50 36.25 23.95
CA VAL A 6 34.66 35.57 22.98
C VAL A 6 33.55 34.88 23.76
N SER A 7 32.40 35.53 23.88
CA SER A 7 31.16 34.88 24.28
C SER A 7 30.51 34.26 23.04
N HIS A 8 30.31 32.95 23.05
CA HIS A 8 29.37 32.31 22.14
C HIS A 8 28.19 31.76 22.95
N THR A 9 27.02 32.20 22.51
CA THR A 9 25.66 31.94 22.99
C THR A 9 25.46 30.50 23.46
N ARG A 10 24.88 30.36 24.66
CA ARG A 10 24.14 29.15 25.04
C ARG A 10 22.96 29.01 24.09
N GLY A 11 23.19 28.34 22.97
CA GLY A 11 22.18 27.84 22.07
C GLY A 11 22.43 26.36 21.90
N GLY A 12 22.06 25.57 22.90
CA GLY A 12 21.97 24.13 22.70
C GLY A 12 21.04 23.91 21.51
N ALA A 13 21.59 23.43 20.40
CA ALA A 13 20.76 22.85 19.36
C ALA A 13 19.97 21.75 20.06
N MET A 14 18.69 22.02 20.33
CA MET A 14 17.82 20.97 20.82
C MET A 14 17.91 19.85 19.79
N PRO A 15 18.22 18.60 20.18
CA PRO A 15 18.01 17.49 19.28
C PRO A 15 16.52 17.56 18.93
N THR A 16 16.20 17.91 17.68
CA THR A 16 14.86 17.70 17.18
C THR A 16 14.69 16.20 17.17
N THR A 17 14.08 15.65 18.23
CA THR A 17 13.60 14.29 18.22
C THR A 17 12.76 14.18 16.96
N SER A 18 13.24 13.40 15.98
CA SER A 18 12.47 13.09 14.80
C SER A 18 11.29 12.25 15.28
N TYR A 19 10.19 12.91 15.64
CA TYR A 19 8.99 12.20 16.06
C TYR A 19 8.36 11.59 14.82
N ALA A 20 8.59 10.30 14.63
CA ALA A 20 7.76 9.49 13.75
C ALA A 20 6.37 9.45 14.38
N ALA A 21 5.48 10.33 13.93
CA ALA A 21 4.10 10.28 14.38
C ALA A 21 3.49 8.95 13.92
N LEU A 22 2.96 8.18 14.87
CA LEU A 22 2.23 6.95 14.61
C LEU A 22 1.13 7.22 13.57
N ILE A 23 0.98 6.29 12.64
CA ILE A 23 -0.06 6.37 11.61
C ILE A 23 -1.04 5.26 11.87
N THR A 24 -2.30 5.63 12.07
CA THR A 24 -3.40 4.68 12.13
C THR A 24 -4.15 4.69 10.81
N TYR A 25 -4.21 3.55 10.13
CA TYR A 25 -4.90 3.42 8.85
C TYR A 25 -5.50 2.03 8.66
N SER A 26 -6.48 1.95 7.75
CA SER A 26 -7.03 0.71 7.20
C SER A 26 -7.06 0.81 5.67
N THR A 27 -7.29 -0.32 5.01
CA THR A 27 -7.33 -0.38 3.55
C THR A 27 -8.57 -1.09 3.04
N PHE A 28 -8.93 -0.80 1.79
CA PHE A 28 -10.01 -1.47 1.07
C PHE A 28 -9.61 -1.60 -0.39
N GLY A 29 -10.07 -2.66 -1.03
CA GLY A 29 -9.86 -2.89 -2.45
C GLY A 29 -11.17 -2.89 -3.22
N ARG A 30 -11.10 -2.66 -4.53
CA ARG A 30 -12.17 -3.01 -5.47
C ARG A 30 -11.57 -3.41 -6.81
N PHE A 31 -12.23 -4.34 -7.50
CA PHE A 31 -11.95 -4.67 -8.89
C PHE A 31 -12.99 -4.01 -9.79
N ASP A 32 -12.56 -3.55 -10.97
CA ASP A 32 -13.44 -3.11 -12.08
C ASP A 32 -14.57 -2.16 -11.68
N GLY A 33 -14.26 -1.19 -10.81
CA GLY A 33 -15.22 -0.17 -10.36
C GLY A 33 -16.28 -0.65 -9.37
N GLY A 34 -16.17 -1.87 -8.83
CA GLY A 34 -17.06 -2.40 -7.80
C GLY A 34 -17.04 -1.64 -6.47
N ALA A 35 -17.75 -2.15 -5.46
CA ALA A 35 -17.73 -1.57 -4.12
C ALA A 35 -16.39 -1.83 -3.42
N PHE A 36 -15.92 -0.86 -2.64
CA PHE A 36 -14.76 -1.07 -1.77
C PHE A 36 -15.10 -2.09 -0.68
N ALA A 37 -14.25 -3.11 -0.54
CA ALA A 37 -14.42 -4.18 0.43
C ALA A 37 -13.07 -4.58 1.05
N THR A 38 -13.13 -5.30 2.16
CA THR A 38 -11.94 -5.84 2.83
C THR A 38 -11.40 -7.11 2.16
N SER A 39 -12.25 -7.82 1.42
CA SER A 39 -11.89 -9.06 0.74
C SER A 39 -12.55 -9.19 -0.64
N PRO A 40 -12.40 -8.21 -1.55
CA PRO A 40 -12.96 -8.32 -2.88
C PRO A 40 -12.25 -9.43 -3.66
N THR A 41 -13.00 -10.13 -4.50
CA THR A 41 -12.51 -11.21 -5.36
C THR A 41 -12.98 -10.99 -6.78
N ILE A 42 -12.13 -11.28 -7.75
CA ILE A 42 -12.50 -11.41 -9.16
C ILE A 42 -12.23 -12.85 -9.63
N THR A 43 -13.11 -13.39 -10.48
CA THR A 43 -12.95 -14.72 -11.10
C THR A 43 -12.37 -14.58 -12.51
N VAL A 44 -11.35 -15.38 -12.82
CA VAL A 44 -10.62 -15.36 -14.09
C VAL A 44 -10.45 -16.80 -14.60
N GLY A 45 -11.26 -17.20 -15.59
CA GLY A 45 -11.15 -18.50 -16.27
C GLY A 45 -11.12 -19.73 -15.36
N GLY A 46 -11.87 -19.73 -14.25
CA GLY A 46 -11.85 -20.83 -13.27
C GLY A 46 -10.77 -20.69 -12.17
N GLY A 47 -10.03 -19.59 -12.16
CA GLY A 47 -9.30 -19.11 -11.00
C GLY A 47 -9.91 -17.86 -10.37
N SER A 48 -9.30 -17.41 -9.28
CA SER A 48 -9.71 -16.23 -8.53
C SER A 48 -8.49 -15.42 -8.08
N ILE A 49 -8.66 -14.11 -8.03
CA ILE A 49 -7.72 -13.20 -7.36
C ILE A 49 -8.49 -12.52 -6.24
N THR A 50 -8.00 -12.69 -5.01
CA THR A 50 -8.57 -12.08 -3.82
C THR A 50 -7.58 -11.08 -3.27
N PHE A 51 -8.04 -9.86 -3.01
CA PHE A 51 -7.29 -8.90 -2.22
C PHE A 51 -7.70 -9.05 -0.75
N THR A 52 -6.74 -9.12 0.16
CA THR A 52 -7.00 -9.09 1.59
C THR A 52 -6.52 -7.76 2.15
N ALA A 53 -7.48 -6.96 2.58
CA ALA A 53 -7.23 -5.67 3.20
C ALA A 53 -6.52 -5.81 4.55
N LEU A 54 -5.74 -4.78 4.86
CA LEU A 54 -5.29 -4.53 6.22
C LEU A 54 -6.39 -3.83 7.03
N GLY A 55 -6.74 -4.42 8.17
CA GLY A 55 -7.58 -3.79 9.18
C GLY A 55 -6.92 -2.54 9.79
N SER A 56 -7.66 -1.85 10.67
CA SER A 56 -7.12 -0.67 11.35
C SER A 56 -5.88 -1.04 12.17
N THR A 57 -4.72 -0.50 11.79
CA THR A 57 -3.45 -0.74 12.46
C THR A 57 -2.69 0.55 12.69
N SER A 58 -1.86 0.59 13.74
CA SER A 58 -0.99 1.71 14.05
C SER A 58 0.47 1.32 13.83
N VAL A 59 1.18 2.03 12.96
CA VAL A 59 2.56 1.70 12.58
C VAL A 59 3.45 2.92 12.49
N ASP A 60 4.76 2.69 12.53
CA ASP A 60 5.73 3.70 12.15
C ASP A 60 5.75 3.93 10.62
N PRO A 61 5.88 5.19 10.16
CA PRO A 61 5.81 5.57 8.74
C PRO A 61 6.82 4.91 7.78
N GLY A 62 7.86 4.26 8.31
CA GLY A 62 9.00 3.81 7.51
C GLY A 62 8.74 2.59 6.65
N ASN A 63 7.82 1.69 7.05
CA ASN A 63 7.49 0.49 6.27
C ASN A 63 6.06 0.02 6.55
N ILE A 64 5.22 0.09 5.53
CA ILE A 64 3.77 -0.06 5.64
C ILE A 64 3.30 -1.04 4.54
N SER A 65 2.66 -2.14 4.93
CA SER A 65 1.89 -2.98 4.01
C SER A 65 0.51 -2.38 3.81
N TYR A 66 -0.07 -2.50 2.63
CA TYR A 66 -1.44 -2.04 2.36
C TYR A 66 -2.42 -3.20 2.12
N GLY A 67 -1.99 -4.43 2.40
CA GLY A 67 -2.76 -5.65 2.16
C GLY A 67 -1.96 -6.70 1.37
N THR A 68 -2.61 -7.81 1.03
CA THR A 68 -2.03 -8.90 0.25
C THR A 68 -2.94 -9.29 -0.92
N PHE A 69 -2.35 -9.93 -1.92
CA PHE A 69 -3.09 -10.54 -3.02
C PHE A 69 -2.81 -12.03 -3.03
N ASP A 70 -3.87 -12.81 -3.11
CA ASP A 70 -3.81 -14.25 -3.28
C ASP A 70 -4.47 -14.63 -4.59
N SER A 71 -3.76 -15.39 -5.42
CA SER A 71 -4.28 -15.95 -6.66
C SER A 71 -4.41 -17.46 -6.53
N ASN A 72 -5.58 -17.99 -6.87
CA ASN A 72 -5.85 -19.43 -6.82
C ASN A 72 -6.51 -19.89 -8.13
N ALA A 73 -6.34 -21.15 -8.50
CA ALA A 73 -7.05 -21.76 -9.64
C ALA A 73 -7.65 -23.10 -9.27
N ILE A 74 -8.97 -23.25 -9.49
CA ILE A 74 -9.72 -24.49 -9.27
C ILE A 74 -10.17 -24.99 -10.65
N GLY A 75 -9.21 -25.28 -11.53
CA GLY A 75 -9.45 -25.62 -12.95
C GLY A 75 -8.28 -25.19 -13.83
N SER A 76 -8.44 -25.17 -15.16
CA SER A 76 -7.36 -24.76 -16.09
C SER A 76 -6.77 -23.37 -15.80
N GLY A 77 -7.51 -22.55 -15.06
CA GLY A 77 -7.20 -21.15 -14.85
C GLY A 77 -7.45 -20.34 -16.12
N GLY A 78 -7.04 -19.08 -16.11
CA GLY A 78 -7.35 -18.14 -17.18
C GLY A 78 -6.40 -16.97 -17.29
N MET A 79 -6.51 -16.28 -18.43
CA MET A 79 -5.89 -14.99 -18.66
C MET A 79 -6.77 -13.89 -18.05
N ILE A 80 -6.14 -12.97 -17.31
CA ILE A 80 -6.83 -11.77 -16.81
C ILE A 80 -7.28 -10.94 -18.03
N PRO A 81 -8.56 -10.55 -18.12
CA PRO A 81 -9.05 -9.72 -19.21
C PRO A 81 -8.26 -8.42 -19.37
N VAL A 82 -8.06 -8.00 -20.62
CA VAL A 82 -7.42 -6.71 -20.90
C VAL A 82 -8.29 -5.60 -20.33
N GLY A 83 -7.67 -4.69 -19.59
CA GLY A 83 -8.35 -3.57 -18.96
C GLY A 83 -8.90 -3.86 -17.56
N THR A 84 -8.65 -5.05 -16.99
CA THR A 84 -8.97 -5.28 -15.57
C THR A 84 -8.24 -4.28 -14.68
N THR A 85 -8.99 -3.63 -13.81
CA THR A 85 -8.51 -2.58 -12.91
C THR A 85 -8.66 -2.98 -11.45
N PHE A 86 -7.81 -2.39 -10.62
CA PHE A 86 -7.91 -2.48 -9.17
C PHE A 86 -7.70 -1.09 -8.57
N ASP A 87 -8.52 -0.72 -7.59
CA ASP A 87 -8.30 0.48 -6.81
C ASP A 87 -8.04 0.11 -5.35
N LEU A 88 -6.94 0.64 -4.80
CA LEU A 88 -6.62 0.59 -3.38
C LEU A 88 -7.09 1.88 -2.71
N GLN A 89 -8.01 1.79 -1.75
CA GLN A 89 -8.32 2.90 -0.86
C GLN A 89 -7.59 2.73 0.46
N VAL A 90 -6.95 3.81 0.92
CA VAL A 90 -6.32 3.90 2.24
C VAL A 90 -7.06 4.93 3.06
N ASN A 91 -7.58 4.51 4.22
CA ASN A 91 -8.30 5.37 5.15
C ASN A 91 -7.42 5.58 6.39
N GLN A 92 -6.97 6.81 6.62
CA GLN A 92 -6.16 7.19 7.77
C GLN A 92 -7.04 7.88 8.82
N THR A 93 -6.82 7.58 10.09
CA THR A 93 -7.48 8.25 11.23
C THR A 93 -6.50 9.08 12.07
N THR A 94 -5.22 8.70 12.10
CA THR A 94 -4.14 9.41 12.81
C THR A 94 -2.91 9.56 11.92
N PRO A 95 -2.21 10.70 11.90
CA PRO A 95 -2.44 11.93 12.69
C PRO A 95 -3.54 12.84 12.13
N SER A 96 -4.01 12.58 10.92
CA SER A 96 -5.10 13.32 10.27
C SER A 96 -6.10 12.36 9.66
N VAL A 97 -7.38 12.66 9.80
CA VAL A 97 -8.45 11.90 9.15
C VAL A 97 -8.47 12.22 7.66
N GLY A 98 -8.50 11.18 6.82
CA GLY A 98 -8.65 11.33 5.39
C GLY A 98 -8.50 10.01 4.65
N SER A 99 -8.84 10.02 3.37
CA SER A 99 -8.70 8.86 2.50
C SER A 99 -8.03 9.24 1.19
N ALA A 100 -7.38 8.27 0.59
CA ALA A 100 -6.84 8.39 -0.76
C ALA A 100 -7.04 7.07 -1.52
N THR A 101 -7.18 7.18 -2.83
CA THR A 101 -7.33 6.03 -3.72
C THR A 101 -6.20 6.00 -4.73
N ALA A 102 -5.56 4.83 -4.87
CA ALA A 102 -4.55 4.56 -5.87
C ALA A 102 -5.08 3.52 -6.86
N SER A 103 -5.19 3.93 -8.13
CA SER A 103 -5.63 3.05 -9.21
C SER A 103 -4.48 2.25 -9.79
N ALA A 104 -4.80 1.03 -10.22
CA ALA A 104 -3.88 0.08 -10.82
C ALA A 104 -4.53 -0.72 -11.95
N THR A 105 -3.68 -1.21 -12.85
CA THR A 105 -4.05 -2.19 -13.87
C THR A 105 -3.55 -3.58 -13.46
N LEU A 106 -4.39 -4.59 -13.66
CA LEU A 106 -4.09 -5.99 -13.40
C LEU A 106 -3.88 -6.73 -14.73
N SER A 107 -2.87 -7.59 -14.78
CA SER A 107 -2.52 -8.36 -15.98
C SER A 107 -1.86 -9.68 -15.62
N GLY A 108 -1.83 -10.61 -16.56
CA GLY A 108 -1.16 -11.91 -16.40
C GLY A 108 -2.13 -13.08 -16.51
N THR A 109 -1.66 -14.23 -16.05
CA THR A 109 -2.36 -15.52 -16.14
C THR A 109 -2.32 -16.22 -14.79
N ILE A 110 -3.36 -17.01 -14.52
CA ILE A 110 -3.39 -17.95 -13.40
C ILE A 110 -3.61 -19.34 -14.01
N THR A 111 -2.84 -20.32 -13.57
CA THR A 111 -3.04 -21.74 -13.84
C THR A 111 -3.12 -22.49 -12.51
N THR A 112 -3.45 -23.78 -12.53
CA THR A 112 -3.41 -24.63 -11.32
C THR A 112 -2.05 -24.66 -10.63
N THR A 113 -0.97 -24.47 -11.39
CA THR A 113 0.42 -24.68 -10.93
C THR A 113 1.25 -23.41 -10.91
N SER A 114 0.75 -22.29 -11.44
CA SER A 114 1.53 -21.06 -11.56
C SER A 114 0.66 -19.82 -11.65
N SER A 115 1.24 -18.67 -11.32
CA SER A 115 0.60 -17.38 -11.46
C SER A 115 1.64 -16.36 -11.94
N THR A 116 1.29 -15.61 -12.99
CA THR A 116 2.08 -14.48 -13.50
C THR A 116 1.42 -13.14 -13.20
N VAL A 117 0.44 -13.14 -12.27
CA VAL A 117 -0.36 -11.97 -11.92
C VAL A 117 0.54 -10.81 -11.57
N ARG A 118 0.34 -9.70 -12.28
CA ARG A 118 1.05 -8.45 -12.11
C ARG A 118 0.05 -7.32 -11.93
N LEU A 119 0.21 -6.62 -10.81
CA LEU A 119 -0.51 -5.40 -10.51
C LEU A 119 0.43 -4.21 -10.63
N VAL A 120 0.00 -3.17 -11.35
CA VAL A 120 0.78 -1.94 -11.55
C VAL A 120 -0.06 -0.74 -11.18
N PHE A 121 0.35 -0.02 -10.16
CA PHE A 121 -0.28 1.26 -9.81
C PHE A 121 0.10 2.34 -10.82
N SER A 122 -0.92 2.99 -11.36
CA SER A 122 -0.76 4.22 -12.17
C SER A 122 -0.35 5.39 -11.28
N THR A 123 -0.78 5.37 -10.01
CA THR A 123 -0.40 6.35 -8.98
C THR A 123 0.33 5.64 -7.85
N THR A 124 1.65 5.81 -7.78
CA THR A 124 2.49 5.19 -6.72
C THR A 124 2.63 6.08 -5.49
N THR A 125 2.17 7.33 -5.55
CA THR A 125 2.21 8.26 -4.42
C THR A 125 0.90 9.02 -4.28
N PHE A 126 0.38 9.10 -3.08
CA PHE A 126 -0.80 9.89 -2.76
C PHE A 126 -0.59 10.64 -1.43
N THR A 127 -1.36 11.70 -1.22
CA THR A 127 -1.25 12.52 -0.01
C THR A 127 -2.48 12.32 0.86
N ILE A 128 -2.29 12.06 2.15
CA ILE A 128 -3.37 12.10 3.15
C ILE A 128 -2.95 13.11 4.22
N GLY A 129 -3.75 14.15 4.42
CA GLY A 129 -3.36 15.32 5.21
C GLY A 129 -2.17 16.04 4.55
N GLN A 130 -1.10 16.28 5.30
CA GLN A 130 0.11 16.98 4.82
C GLN A 130 1.28 16.03 4.48
N ARG A 131 1.04 14.72 4.38
CA ARG A 131 2.09 13.72 4.15
C ARG A 131 1.86 12.93 2.88
N ALA A 132 2.85 12.93 2.00
CA ALA A 132 2.92 12.02 0.87
C ALA A 132 3.20 10.58 1.36
N ARG A 133 2.49 9.62 0.78
CA ARG A 133 2.59 8.19 1.03
C ARG A 133 2.96 7.51 -0.27
N ARG A 134 3.79 6.48 -0.21
CA ARG A 134 4.18 5.67 -1.36
C ARG A 134 3.58 4.28 -1.25
N VAL A 135 3.01 3.79 -2.35
CA VAL A 135 2.59 2.40 -2.51
C VAL A 135 3.74 1.63 -3.14
N THR A 136 4.16 0.56 -2.47
CA THR A 136 5.17 -0.37 -2.98
C THR A 136 4.58 -1.77 -2.95
N LEU A 137 4.61 -2.47 -4.08
CA LEU A 137 4.33 -3.90 -4.07
C LEU A 137 5.61 -4.66 -3.76
N THR A 138 5.54 -5.53 -2.75
CA THR A 138 6.51 -6.62 -2.57
C THR A 138 5.87 -7.87 -3.17
N ARG A 139 6.53 -8.55 -4.10
CA ARG A 139 6.01 -9.81 -4.67
C ARG A 139 5.78 -10.80 -3.52
N GLY A 140 4.57 -11.35 -3.42
CA GLY A 140 4.31 -12.53 -2.59
C GLY A 140 5.23 -13.67 -3.03
N GLY A 141 5.87 -14.34 -2.07
CA GLY A 141 6.87 -15.38 -2.36
C GLY A 141 6.31 -16.46 -3.28
N GLN A 142 7.12 -16.87 -4.25
CA GLN A 142 6.90 -18.07 -5.05
C GLN A 142 6.59 -19.26 -4.13
N GLY A 143 5.43 -19.90 -4.33
CA GLY A 143 5.25 -21.27 -3.88
C GLY A 143 6.37 -22.12 -4.50
N ARG A 144 7.13 -22.80 -3.65
CA ARG A 144 8.10 -23.80 -4.10
C ARG A 144 7.37 -25.11 -4.35
N ASP A 145 7.63 -25.64 -5.54
CA ASP A 145 7.65 -27.03 -6.02
C ASP A 145 7.04 -28.13 -5.14
#